data_AF-A0AAV0CH12-F1
#
_entry.id   AF-A0AAV0CH12-F1
#
_cell.length_a   1.000
_cell.length_b   1.000
_cell.length_c   1.000
_cell.angle_alpha   90.00
_cell.angle_beta   90.00
_cell.angle_gamma   90.00
#
_symmetry.space_group_name_H-M   'P 1'
#
loop_
_entity.id
_entity.type
_entity.pdbx_description
1 polymer ?
#
loop_
_entity_poly.entity_id
_entity_poly.type
_entity_poly.pdbx_seq_one_letter_code
_entity_poly.pdbx_strand_id
1 'polypeptide(L)'
;MTINGAGVAIEVVFLFVFFFCSDKRKRLELGVAILVEVIFFAALVALVITLAHTWETRSAVVGGIAALASIVMYASPLASMKLVITTKSVEYMPLSLSVCSLVNSLCWSLYALMRMEIFILVTIYSISKTKFCTFAYVYTLHRTIKKRKTILICAILGT
;
A
#
# COMPACT_ATOMS: atom_id res chain seq x y z
N MET A 1 -9.77 12.58 7.64
CA MET A 1 -9.78 12.06 9.03
C MET A 1 -10.30 10.63 9.10
N THR A 2 -11.46 10.32 8.52
CA THR A 2 -12.12 9.00 8.64
C THR A 2 -11.30 7.82 8.09
N ILE A 3 -10.80 7.90 6.85
CA ILE A 3 -10.04 6.79 6.23
C ILE A 3 -8.71 6.49 6.95
N ASN A 4 -7.95 7.54 7.31
CA ASN A 4 -6.69 7.38 8.02
C ASN A 4 -6.92 6.86 9.45
N GLY A 5 -7.98 7.34 10.14
CA GLY A 5 -8.35 6.83 11.46
C GLY A 5 -8.72 5.35 11.44
N ALA A 6 -9.51 4.91 10.44
CA ALA A 6 -9.80 3.49 10.23
C ALA A 6 -8.53 2.68 9.92
N GLY A 7 -7.63 3.24 9.11
CA GLY A 7 -6.32 2.64 8.81
C GLY A 7 -5.49 2.38 10.07
N VAL A 8 -5.37 3.39 10.94
CA VAL A 8 -4.66 3.25 12.24
C VAL A 8 -5.33 2.20 13.11
N ALA A 9 -6.66 2.16 13.19
CA ALA A 9 -7.36 1.15 13.97
C ALA A 9 -7.07 -0.28 13.48
N ILE A 10 -7.09 -0.49 12.16
CA ILE A 10 -6.75 -1.78 11.54
C ILE A 10 -5.29 -2.16 11.80
N GLU A 11 -4.37 -1.21 11.66
CA GLU A 11 -2.95 -1.41 11.91
C GLU A 11 -2.67 -1.80 13.36
N VAL A 12 -3.29 -1.12 14.33
CA VAL A 12 -3.20 -1.48 15.75
C VAL A 12 -3.67 -2.91 16.00
N VAL A 13 -4.77 -3.34 15.36
CA VAL A 13 -5.24 -4.73 15.45
C VAL A 13 -4.21 -5.71 14.89
N PHE A 14 -3.62 -5.41 13.72
CA PHE A 14 -2.57 -6.26 13.14
C PHE A 14 -1.31 -6.34 14.03
N LEU A 15 -0.87 -5.22 14.58
CA LEU A 15 0.26 -5.16 15.50
C LEU A 15 -0.02 -5.96 16.77
N PHE A 16 -1.23 -5.85 17.32
CA PHE A 16 -1.65 -6.62 18.47
C PHE A 16 -1.59 -8.12 18.17
N VAL A 17 -2.24 -8.58 17.11
CA VAL A 17 -2.23 -10.00 16.70
C VAL A 17 -0.78 -10.48 16.48
N PHE A 18 0.05 -9.71 15.76
CA PHE A 18 1.44 -10.06 15.54
C PHE A 18 2.22 -10.17 16.84
N PHE A 19 2.00 -9.25 17.79
CA PHE A 19 2.66 -9.27 19.08
C PHE A 19 2.29 -10.51 19.90
N PHE A 20 1.05 -11.00 19.84
CA PHE A 20 0.65 -12.21 20.58
C PHE A 20 1.01 -13.52 19.86
N CYS A 21 1.07 -13.53 18.53
CA CYS A 21 1.31 -14.73 17.74
C CYS A 21 2.77 -14.96 17.34
N SER A 22 3.66 -13.96 17.47
CA SER A 22 5.05 -14.08 17.01
C SER A 22 6.03 -14.58 18.09
N ASP A 23 7.22 -15.01 17.68
CA ASP A 23 8.32 -15.37 18.59
C ASP A 23 8.87 -14.16 19.36
N LYS A 24 9.47 -14.41 20.53
CA LYS A 24 10.04 -13.36 21.41
C LYS A 24 11.00 -12.41 20.67
N ARG A 25 11.83 -12.93 19.76
CA ARG A 25 12.76 -12.13 18.95
C ARG A 25 12.03 -11.17 18.01
N LYS A 26 11.02 -11.65 17.28
CA LYS A 26 10.21 -10.84 16.35
C LYS A 26 9.37 -9.81 17.09
N ARG A 27 8.88 -10.14 18.30
CA ARG A 27 8.19 -9.17 19.17
C ARG A 27 9.10 -8.03 19.60
N LEU A 28 10.37 -8.34 19.94
CA LEU A 28 11.34 -7.32 20.30
C LEU A 28 11.69 -6.43 19.10
N GLU A 29 11.93 -7.02 17.93
CA GLU A 29 12.17 -6.28 16.68
C GLU A 29 10.99 -5.35 16.36
N LEU A 30 9.74 -5.83 16.49
CA LEU A 30 8.55 -5.00 16.33
C LEU A 30 8.47 -3.89 17.39
N GLY A 31 8.70 -4.21 18.66
CA GLY A 31 8.65 -3.23 19.75
C GLY A 31 9.67 -2.10 19.57
N VAL A 32 10.88 -2.43 19.11
CA VAL A 32 11.90 -1.44 18.76
C VAL A 32 11.46 -0.59 17.56
N ALA A 33 10.90 -1.21 16.51
CA ALA A 33 10.39 -0.47 15.35
C ALA A 33 9.29 0.54 15.74
N ILE A 34 8.32 0.12 16.55
CA ILE A 34 7.25 1.00 17.05
C ILE A 34 7.84 2.13 17.91
N LEU A 35 8.78 1.82 18.80
CA LEU A 35 9.41 2.84 19.64
C LEU A 35 10.15 3.89 18.81
N VAL A 36 10.90 3.46 17.80
CA VAL A 36 11.59 4.35 16.86
C VAL A 36 10.60 5.24 16.11
N GLU A 37 9.48 4.68 15.65
CA GLU A 37 8.44 5.42 14.95
C GLU A 37 7.77 6.47 15.85
N VAL A 38 7.43 6.11 17.09
CA VAL A 38 6.84 7.04 18.07
C VAL A 38 7.81 8.17 18.41
N ILE A 39 9.09 7.86 18.63
CA ILE A 39 10.12 8.87 18.90
C ILE A 39 10.28 9.80 17.69
N PHE A 40 10.33 9.25 16.48
CA PHE A 40 10.43 10.03 15.25
C PHE A 40 9.23 10.97 15.09
N PHE A 41 8.00 10.48 15.29
CA PHE A 41 6.79 11.28 15.18
C PHE A 41 6.73 12.38 16.26
N ALA A 42 7.07 12.06 17.51
CA ALA A 42 7.13 13.03 18.59
C ALA A 42 8.17 14.13 18.33
N ALA A 43 9.37 13.74 17.86
CA ALA A 43 10.42 14.68 17.49
C ALA A 43 9.99 15.58 16.33
N LEU A 44 9.34 15.02 15.30
CA LEU A 44 8.81 15.77 14.17
C LEU A 44 7.75 16.79 14.62
N VAL A 45 6.81 16.38 15.46
CA VAL A 45 5.78 17.28 16.00
C VAL A 45 6.42 18.40 16.83
N ALA A 46 7.35 18.08 17.72
CA ALA A 46 8.07 19.07 18.52
C ALA A 46 8.84 20.07 17.65
N LEU A 47 9.55 19.58 16.63
CA LEU A 47 10.31 20.40 15.68
C LEU A 47 9.39 21.33 14.88
N VAL A 48 8.27 20.82 14.37
CA VAL A 48 7.31 21.61 13.59
C VAL A 48 6.65 22.69 14.44
N ILE A 49 6.25 22.38 15.68
CA ILE A 49 5.61 23.35 16.58
C ILE A 49 6.60 24.46 16.98
N THR A 50 7.87 24.10 17.21
CA THR A 50 8.92 25.04 17.66
C THR A 50 9.48 25.91 16.53
N LEU A 51 9.72 25.33 15.34
CA LEU A 51 10.36 26.04 14.22
C LEU A 51 9.37 26.71 13.26
N ALA A 52 8.15 26.18 13.11
CA ALA A 52 7.13 26.78 12.27
C ALA A 52 6.09 27.50 13.13
N HIS A 53 6.06 28.84 13.05
CA HIS A 53 5.18 29.66 13.89
C HIS A 53 3.78 29.88 13.28
N THR A 54 3.61 29.68 11.97
CA THR A 54 2.32 29.86 11.28
C THR A 54 1.68 28.52 10.95
N TRP A 55 0.34 28.50 10.90
CA TRP A 55 -0.43 27.31 10.53
C TRP A 55 -0.13 26.84 9.10
N GLU A 56 -0.04 27.78 8.16
CA GLU A 56 0.31 27.56 6.75
C GLU A 56 1.64 26.79 6.62
N THR A 57 2.70 27.26 7.28
CA THR A 57 4.02 26.63 7.21
C THR A 57 4.02 25.25 7.89
N ARG A 58 3.33 25.08 9.02
CA ARG A 58 3.17 23.77 9.68
C ARG A 58 2.49 22.76 8.76
N SER A 59 1.37 23.16 8.14
CA SER A 59 0.62 22.31 7.22
C SER A 59 1.44 21.95 5.99
N ALA A 60 2.20 22.90 5.42
CA ALA A 60 3.05 22.65 4.26
C ALA A 60 4.18 21.66 4.57
N VAL A 61 4.88 21.81 5.71
CA VAL A 61 5.97 20.91 6.12
C VAL A 61 5.45 19.51 6.39
N VAL A 62 4.41 19.38 7.22
CA VAL A 62 3.81 18.06 7.54
C VAL A 62 3.24 17.41 6.28
N GLY A 63 2.57 18.18 5.41
CA GLY A 63 2.05 17.72 4.14
C GLY A 63 3.15 17.20 3.21
N GLY A 64 4.28 17.92 3.11
CA GLY A 64 5.44 17.49 2.32
C GLY A 64 6.05 16.19 2.83
N ILE A 65 6.26 16.06 4.14
CA ILE A 65 6.78 14.82 4.74
C ILE A 65 5.81 13.65 4.55
N ALA A 66 4.50 13.88 4.73
CA ALA A 66 3.48 12.86 4.50
C ALA A 66 3.43 12.41 3.03
N ALA A 67 3.63 13.33 2.08
CA ALA A 67 3.73 13.00 0.65
C ALA A 67 4.96 12.12 0.36
N LEU A 68 6.13 12.46 0.93
CA LEU A 68 7.34 11.64 0.80
C LEU A 68 7.16 10.25 1.42
N ALA A 69 6.60 10.16 2.62
CA ALA A 69 6.30 8.88 3.27
C ALA A 69 5.36 8.01 2.42
N SER A 70 4.35 8.63 1.80
CA SER A 70 3.43 7.97 0.88
C SER A 70 4.15 7.40 -0.35
N ILE A 71 5.12 8.13 -0.91
CA ILE A 71 5.94 7.65 -2.04
C ILE A 71 6.79 6.45 -1.61
N VAL A 72 7.47 6.53 -0.47
CA VAL A 72 8.30 5.43 0.07
C VAL A 72 7.48 4.17 0.29
N MET A 73 6.23 4.30 0.75
CA MET A 73 5.31 3.16 0.95
C MET A 73 5.07 2.35 -0.34
N TYR A 74 5.18 2.96 -1.53
CA TYR A 74 5.08 2.25 -2.81
C TYR A 74 6.25 1.29 -3.10
N ALA A 75 7.33 1.32 -2.31
CA ALA A 75 8.40 0.33 -2.40
C ALA A 75 7.90 -1.09 -2.11
N SER A 76 6.97 -1.26 -1.17
CA SER A 76 6.40 -2.57 -0.78
C SER A 76 5.65 -3.27 -1.93
N PRO A 77 4.65 -2.65 -2.59
CA PRO A 77 3.98 -3.28 -3.73
C PRO A 77 4.93 -3.48 -4.92
N LEU A 78 5.95 -2.63 -5.10
CA LEU A 78 6.96 -2.83 -6.15
C LEU A 78 7.83 -4.08 -5.89
N ALA A 79 8.23 -4.31 -4.64
CA ALA A 79 8.93 -5.53 -4.25
C ALA A 79 8.06 -6.78 -4.46
N SER A 80 6.77 -6.70 -4.11
CA SER A 80 5.80 -7.79 -4.36
C SER A 80 5.65 -8.06 -5.86
N MET A 81 5.61 -7.02 -6.69
CA MET A 81 5.57 -7.16 -8.15
C MET A 81 6.81 -7.84 -8.72
N LYS A 82 7.99 -7.47 -8.21
CA LYS A 82 9.23 -8.16 -8.58
C LYS A 82 9.13 -9.66 -8.27
N LEU A 83 8.61 -10.04 -7.10
CA LEU A 83 8.39 -11.44 -6.74
C LEU A 83 7.43 -12.14 -7.70
N VAL A 84 6.30 -11.53 -8.06
CA VAL A 84 5.34 -12.11 -9.03
C VAL A 84 6.00 -12.35 -10.40
N ILE A 85 6.81 -11.40 -10.88
CA ILE A 85 7.49 -11.52 -12.17
C ILE A 85 8.54 -12.63 -12.16
N THR A 86 9.36 -12.68 -11.09
CA THR A 86 10.44 -13.66 -10.94
C THR A 86 9.89 -15.07 -10.69
N THR A 87 8.91 -15.21 -9.79
CA THR A 87 8.34 -16.51 -9.41
C THR A 87 7.28 -17.00 -10.40
N LYS A 88 6.80 -16.15 -11.30
CA LYS A 88 5.67 -16.42 -12.22
C LYS A 88 4.43 -16.92 -11.47
N SER A 89 4.27 -16.54 -10.21
CA SER A 89 3.17 -16.92 -9.32
C SER A 89 2.45 -15.68 -8.82
N VAL A 90 1.14 -15.79 -8.68
CA VAL A 90 0.26 -14.73 -8.15
C VAL A 90 -0.02 -14.90 -6.64
N GLU A 91 0.72 -15.76 -5.97
CA GLU A 91 0.56 -16.06 -4.54
C GLU A 91 0.82 -14.85 -3.65
N TYR A 92 1.86 -14.06 -3.98
CA TYR A 92 2.22 -12.85 -3.24
C TYR A 92 1.31 -11.65 -3.55
N MET A 93 0.50 -11.73 -4.60
CA MET A 93 -0.42 -10.65 -5.00
C MET A 93 -1.73 -11.24 -5.53
N PRO A 94 -2.66 -11.59 -4.64
CA PRO A 94 -3.95 -12.15 -5.04
C PRO A 94 -4.74 -11.14 -5.89
N LEU A 95 -5.56 -11.69 -6.79
CA LEU A 95 -6.35 -10.92 -7.74
C LEU A 95 -7.33 -9.96 -7.03
N SER A 96 -7.93 -10.39 -5.91
CA SER A 96 -8.84 -9.58 -5.10
C SER A 96 -8.19 -8.29 -4.60
N LEU A 97 -6.98 -8.37 -4.04
CA LEU A 97 -6.23 -7.19 -3.60
C LEU A 97 -5.94 -6.23 -4.76
N SER A 98 -5.63 -6.79 -5.94
CA SER A 98 -5.39 -5.98 -7.14
C SER A 98 -6.65 -5.23 -7.58
N VAL A 99 -7.83 -5.89 -7.58
CA VAL A 99 -9.13 -5.27 -7.87
C VAL A 99 -9.47 -4.18 -6.86
N CYS A 100 -9.40 -4.47 -5.56
CA CYS A 100 -9.68 -3.48 -4.51
C CYS A 100 -8.75 -2.27 -4.62
N SER A 101 -7.48 -2.49 -4.92
CA SER A 101 -6.52 -1.40 -5.10
C SER A 101 -6.84 -0.51 -6.32
N LEU A 102 -7.34 -1.11 -7.41
CA LEU A 102 -7.77 -0.41 -8.61
C LEU A 102 -9.02 0.43 -8.35
N VAL A 103 -10.04 -0.17 -7.72
CA VAL A 103 -11.28 0.53 -7.33
C VAL A 103 -10.96 1.70 -6.42
N ASN A 104 -10.13 1.50 -5.39
CA ASN A 104 -9.68 2.58 -4.52
C ASN A 104 -9.04 3.73 -5.32
N SER A 105 -8.14 3.42 -6.26
CA SER A 105 -7.50 4.44 -7.10
C SER A 105 -8.52 5.19 -7.98
N LEU A 106 -9.51 4.50 -8.52
CA LEU A 106 -10.59 5.13 -9.28
C LEU A 106 -11.45 6.06 -8.41
N CYS A 107 -11.79 5.64 -7.18
CA CYS A 107 -12.51 6.49 -6.23
C CYS A 107 -11.74 7.78 -5.91
N TRP A 108 -10.43 7.68 -5.69
CA TRP A 108 -9.57 8.85 -5.47
C TRP A 108 -9.46 9.74 -6.71
N SER A 109 -9.39 9.17 -7.92
CA SER A 109 -9.39 9.94 -9.17
C SER A 109 -10.70 10.72 -9.35
N LEU A 110 -11.84 10.07 -9.10
CA LEU A 110 -13.16 10.71 -9.19
C LEU A 110 -13.30 11.83 -8.14
N TYR A 111 -12.84 11.58 -6.92
CA TYR A 111 -12.81 12.60 -5.86
C TYR A 111 -11.99 13.83 -6.26
N ALA A 112 -10.80 13.64 -6.84
CA ALA A 112 -9.95 14.73 -7.31
C ALA A 112 -10.55 15.50 -8.50
N LEU A 113 -11.24 14.79 -9.41
CA LEU A 113 -11.98 15.41 -10.52
C LEU A 113 -13.09 16.31 -9.99
N MET A 114 -13.88 15.84 -9.03
CA MET A 114 -14.97 16.63 -8.43
C MET A 114 -14.48 17.89 -7.72
N ARG A 115 -13.26 17.86 -7.16
CA ARG A 115 -12.63 19.00 -6.48
C ARG A 115 -11.96 19.98 -7.44
N MET A 116 -11.92 19.68 -8.75
CA MET A 116 -11.30 20.50 -9.81
C MET A 116 -9.83 20.87 -9.55
N GLU A 117 -9.11 20.05 -8.78
CA GLU A 117 -7.69 20.27 -8.47
C GLU A 117 -6.81 19.57 -9.50
N ILE A 118 -6.45 20.29 -10.57
CA ILE A 118 -5.71 19.76 -11.74
C ILE A 118 -4.40 19.06 -11.33
N PHE A 119 -3.67 19.59 -10.36
CA PHE A 119 -2.40 19.01 -9.91
C PHE A 119 -2.58 17.63 -9.24
N ILE A 120 -3.61 17.50 -8.39
CA ILE A 120 -3.94 16.25 -7.71
C ILE A 120 -4.52 15.25 -8.72
N LEU A 121 -5.30 15.72 -9.69
CA LEU A 121 -5.82 14.89 -10.78
C LEU A 121 -4.70 14.21 -11.58
N VAL A 122 -3.68 14.97 -12.02
CA VAL A 122 -2.56 14.42 -12.81
C VAL A 122 -1.79 13.35 -12.05
N THR A 123 -1.55 13.60 -10.76
CA THR A 123 -0.83 12.66 -9.88
C THR A 123 -1.61 11.37 -9.69
N ILE A 124 -2.90 11.47 -9.35
CA ILE A 124 -3.74 10.29 -9.09
C ILE A 124 -4.02 9.53 -10.39
N TYR A 125 -4.17 10.21 -11.52
CA TYR A 125 -4.34 9.55 -12.81
C TYR A 125 -3.13 8.68 -13.17
N SER A 126 -1.91 9.19 -12.92
CA SER A 126 -0.67 8.43 -13.13
C SER A 126 -0.61 7.18 -12.23
N ILE A 127 -1.01 7.30 -10.97
CA ILE A 127 -1.10 6.18 -10.02
C ILE A 127 -2.15 5.16 -10.49
N SER A 128 -3.34 5.62 -10.89
CA SER A 128 -4.44 4.78 -11.36
C SER A 128 -4.03 3.96 -12.59
N LYS A 129 -3.28 4.56 -13.52
CA LYS A 129 -2.73 3.85 -14.69
C LYS A 129 -1.77 2.73 -14.26
N THR A 130 -0.86 3.00 -13.32
CA THR A 130 0.08 1.98 -12.80
C THR A 130 -0.67 0.82 -12.14
N LYS A 131 -1.73 1.11 -11.35
CA LYS A 131 -2.56 0.06 -10.74
C LYS A 131 -3.38 -0.73 -11.75
N PHE A 132 -3.82 -0.08 -12.83
CA PHE A 132 -4.49 -0.77 -13.93
C PHE A 132 -3.54 -1.73 -14.67
N CYS A 133 -2.32 -1.29 -15.01
CA CYS A 133 -1.30 -2.15 -15.62
C CYS A 133 -0.95 -3.35 -14.73
N THR A 134 -0.76 -3.08 -13.44
CA THR A 134 -0.57 -4.08 -12.37
C THR A 134 -1.69 -5.12 -12.37
N PHE A 135 -2.94 -4.68 -12.33
CA PHE A 135 -4.10 -5.56 -12.35
C PHE A 135 -4.17 -6.40 -13.63
N ALA A 136 -3.97 -5.78 -14.80
CA ALA A 136 -3.98 -6.50 -16.08
C ALA A 136 -2.88 -7.58 -16.14
N TYR A 137 -1.68 -7.28 -15.64
CA TYR A 137 -0.60 -8.26 -15.55
C TYR A 137 -0.96 -9.44 -14.63
N VAL A 138 -1.41 -9.17 -13.41
CA VAL A 138 -1.81 -10.23 -12.45
C VAL A 138 -2.97 -11.05 -13.00
N TYR A 139 -3.95 -10.41 -13.65
CA TYR A 139 -5.10 -11.10 -14.26
C TYR A 139 -4.69 -12.04 -15.40
N THR A 140 -3.84 -11.57 -16.32
CA THR A 140 -3.35 -12.39 -17.44
C THR A 140 -2.50 -13.56 -16.94
N LEU A 141 -1.65 -13.33 -15.94
CA LEU A 141 -0.86 -14.38 -15.31
C LEU A 141 -1.76 -15.41 -14.61
N HIS A 142 -2.73 -14.97 -13.82
CA HIS A 142 -3.70 -15.85 -13.17
C HIS A 142 -4.49 -16.70 -14.19
N ARG A 143 -4.95 -16.09 -15.29
CA ARG A 143 -5.63 -16.82 -16.38
C ARG A 143 -4.71 -17.85 -17.03
N THR A 144 -3.44 -17.53 -17.25
CA THR A 144 -2.44 -18.44 -17.83
C THR A 144 -2.16 -19.62 -16.90
N ILE A 145 -1.98 -19.37 -15.60
CA ILE A 145 -1.78 -20.41 -14.57
C ILE A 145 -3.00 -21.35 -14.52
N LYS A 146 -4.21 -20.80 -14.48
CA LYS A 146 -5.45 -21.60 -14.47
C LYS A 146 -5.56 -22.48 -15.72
N LYS A 147 -5.29 -21.93 -16.92
CA LYS A 147 -5.31 -22.68 -18.18
C LYS A 147 -4.29 -23.82 -18.18
N ARG A 148 -3.05 -23.59 -17.73
CA ARG A 148 -2.01 -24.62 -17.63
C ARG A 148 -2.41 -25.75 -16.68
N LYS A 149 -2.97 -25.43 -15.51
CA LYS A 149 -3.47 -26.43 -14.56
C LYS A 149 -4.58 -27.28 -15.18
N THR A 150 -5.55 -26.66 -15.86
CA THR A 150 -6.64 -27.40 -16.54
C THR A 150 -6.10 -28.34 -17.61
N ILE A 151 -5.18 -27.88 -18.48
CA ILE A 151 -4.59 -28.74 -19.53
C ILE A 151 -3.83 -29.91 -18.91
N LEU A 152 -3.07 -29.68 -17.84
CA LEU A 152 -2.33 -30.75 -17.16
C LEU A 152 -3.28 -31.78 -16.53
N ILE A 153 -4.38 -31.33 -15.94
CA ILE A 153 -5.41 -32.22 -15.37
C ILE A 153 -6.08 -33.04 -16.48
N CYS A 154 -6.47 -32.43 -17.60
CA CYS A 154 -7.00 -33.14 -18.77
C CYS A 154 -6.01 -34.19 -19.31
N ALA A 155 -4.72 -33.84 -19.43
CA ALA A 155 -3.68 -34.75 -19.86
C ALA A 155 -3.46 -35.94 -18.91
N ILE A 156 -3.60 -35.74 -17.59
CA ILE A 156 -3.50 -36.82 -16.59
C ILE A 156 -4.77 -37.70 -16.59
N LEU A 157 -5.94 -37.10 -16.79
CA LEU A 157 -7.23 -37.81 -16.78
C LEU A 157 -7.57 -38.49 -18.12
N GLY A 158 -6.76 -38.29 -19.17
CA GLY A 158 -6.97 -38.92 -20.48
C GLY A 158 -8.22 -38.44 -21.24
N THR A 159 -8.79 -37.30 -20.85
CA THR A 159 -9.93 -36.61 -21.50
C THR A 159 -9.46 -35.31 -22.14
#